data_AF-A0A959QT61-F1
#
_entry.id   AF-A0A959QT61-F1
#
_cell.length_a   1.000
_cell.length_b   1.000
_cell.length_c   1.000
_cell.angle_alpha   90.00
_cell.angle_beta   90.00
_cell.angle_gamma   90.00
#
_symmetry.space_group_name_H-M   'P 1'
#
loop_
_entity.id
_entity.type
_entity.pdbx_description
1 polymer ?
#
loop_
_entity_poly.entity_id
_entity_poly.type
_entity_poly.pdbx_seq_one_letter_code
_entity_poly.pdbx_strand_id
1 'polypeptide(L)'
;MKNLYLLLIGATLLIVSCNKAKPGYTTPVIDPTNTYDNRAVGASAKDLLRGDKYTTIELEIDYTPKHKLPQETVDAAVAFLEKYCHKSGGIHVTQKEIPLQGNQLTIDNLNSIESLYRTKYADNSENGKSIAIYVLVTDGTYSQNDVLGLAYLNSSVAIFDGKISDNTGLGKADRTTVATTVLNHEIGHLLGLVNSGTQMQTNHQDESHGKHCNNNQCLMYYTSQTTSVLGILLGGGDPSSLDANCEADLRANGGK
;
A
#
# COMPACT_ATOMS: atom_id res chain seq x y z
N MET A 1 -37.45 59.43 -24.43
CA MET A 1 -36.91 58.62 -23.32
C MET A 1 -37.11 57.15 -23.70
N LYS A 2 -36.06 56.47 -24.17
CA LYS A 2 -36.11 55.04 -24.54
C LYS A 2 -34.97 54.35 -23.78
N ASN A 3 -35.35 53.36 -22.99
CA ASN A 3 -34.53 52.76 -21.93
C ASN A 3 -33.49 51.81 -22.51
N LEU A 4 -32.26 51.98 -22.05
CA LEU A 4 -31.08 51.17 -22.30
C LEU A 4 -31.12 49.94 -21.39
N TYR A 5 -31.30 48.74 -21.94
CA TYR A 5 -31.14 47.50 -21.18
C TYR A 5 -29.67 47.08 -21.20
N LEU A 6 -28.98 47.30 -20.08
CA LEU A 6 -27.63 46.82 -19.83
C LEU A 6 -27.72 45.34 -19.44
N LEU A 7 -27.29 44.44 -20.34
CA LEU A 7 -27.21 43.01 -20.10
C LEU A 7 -25.92 42.71 -19.33
N LEU A 8 -26.03 42.55 -18.01
CA LEU A 8 -24.93 42.18 -17.13
C LEU A 8 -24.61 40.69 -17.36
N ILE A 9 -23.51 40.40 -18.07
CA ILE A 9 -22.98 39.04 -18.19
C ILE A 9 -22.27 38.71 -16.88
N GLY A 10 -22.93 37.95 -16.02
CA GLY A 10 -22.34 37.40 -14.80
C GLY A 10 -21.29 36.35 -15.16
N ALA A 11 -20.02 36.68 -14.91
CA ALA A 11 -18.93 35.72 -14.98
C ALA A 11 -19.04 34.74 -13.79
N THR A 12 -19.50 33.53 -14.05
CA THR A 12 -19.40 32.40 -13.11
C THR A 12 -17.93 32.06 -12.91
N LEU A 13 -17.39 32.40 -11.73
CA LEU A 13 -16.13 31.84 -11.24
C LEU A 13 -16.31 30.32 -11.05
N LEU A 14 -15.68 29.54 -11.91
CA LEU A 14 -15.42 28.13 -11.65
C LEU A 14 -14.33 28.04 -10.58
N ILE A 15 -14.73 27.81 -9.33
CA ILE A 15 -13.83 27.36 -8.27
C ILE A 15 -13.35 25.95 -8.62
N VAL A 16 -12.19 25.86 -9.25
CA VAL A 16 -11.43 24.62 -9.38
C VAL A 16 -10.93 24.25 -7.99
N SER A 17 -11.58 23.28 -7.36
CA SER A 17 -11.07 22.64 -6.15
C SER A 17 -9.79 21.89 -6.51
N CYS A 18 -8.64 22.46 -6.12
CA CYS A 18 -7.38 21.74 -6.10
C CYS A 18 -7.44 20.71 -4.97
N ASN A 19 -7.82 19.47 -5.29
CA ASN A 19 -7.44 18.33 -4.46
C ASN A 19 -5.92 18.22 -4.52
N LYS A 20 -5.23 18.72 -3.50
CA LYS A 20 -3.83 18.35 -3.27
C LYS A 20 -3.82 16.82 -3.13
N ALA A 21 -3.13 16.14 -4.04
CA ALA A 21 -2.89 14.71 -3.92
C ALA A 21 -2.23 14.48 -2.55
N LYS A 22 -2.83 13.61 -1.73
CA LYS A 22 -2.24 13.20 -0.45
C LYS A 22 -1.17 12.16 -0.76
N PRO A 23 0.02 12.24 -0.13
CA PRO A 23 1.05 11.21 -0.27
C PRO A 23 0.49 9.81 0.00
N GLY A 24 0.74 8.89 -0.92
CA GLY A 24 0.48 7.46 -0.73
C GLY A 24 -0.98 6.98 -0.82
N TYR A 25 -1.94 7.83 -1.19
CA TYR A 25 -3.30 7.34 -1.48
C TYR A 25 -3.85 7.97 -2.75
N THR A 26 -4.08 7.13 -3.75
CA THR A 26 -4.65 7.53 -5.04
C THR A 26 -5.85 6.66 -5.36
N THR A 27 -6.94 7.28 -5.82
CA THR A 27 -8.11 6.57 -6.32
C THR A 27 -7.74 5.79 -7.58
N PRO A 28 -7.82 4.45 -7.62
CA PRO A 28 -7.37 3.67 -8.77
C PRO A 28 -8.30 3.78 -9.98
N VAL A 29 -7.74 3.56 -11.16
CA VAL A 29 -8.44 3.41 -12.45
C VAL A 29 -8.62 1.92 -12.75
N ILE A 30 -9.84 1.48 -13.07
CA ILE A 30 -10.25 0.07 -13.20
C ILE A 30 -10.09 -0.41 -14.66
N ASP A 31 -9.41 -1.56 -14.88
CA ASP A 31 -9.35 -2.33 -16.15
C ASP A 31 -10.36 -3.51 -16.09
N PRO A 32 -11.21 -3.68 -17.13
CA PRO A 32 -12.35 -4.60 -17.12
C PRO A 32 -12.06 -6.10 -17.31
N THR A 33 -10.82 -6.56 -17.57
CA THR A 33 -10.60 -7.97 -18.01
C THR A 33 -10.08 -8.96 -16.94
N ASN A 34 -9.55 -8.46 -15.81
CA ASN A 34 -9.36 -9.22 -14.56
C ASN A 34 -9.94 -8.42 -13.39
N THR A 35 -11.16 -8.75 -12.98
CA THR A 35 -11.96 -7.88 -12.08
C THR A 35 -11.69 -8.10 -10.59
N TYR A 36 -10.96 -9.15 -10.18
CA TYR A 36 -10.73 -9.40 -8.76
C TYR A 36 -9.56 -8.60 -8.20
N ASP A 37 -8.40 -8.71 -8.85
CA ASP A 37 -7.16 -8.07 -8.43
C ASP A 37 -7.03 -6.62 -8.93
N ASN A 38 -8.11 -6.08 -9.51
CA ASN A 38 -8.19 -4.72 -10.01
C ASN A 38 -9.33 -3.94 -9.35
N ARG A 39 -9.23 -3.79 -8.04
CA ARG A 39 -10.20 -3.05 -7.21
C ARG A 39 -9.48 -2.02 -6.35
N ALA A 40 -10.27 -1.16 -5.72
CA ALA A 40 -9.75 -0.19 -4.77
C ALA A 40 -8.96 -0.86 -3.64
N VAL A 41 -7.91 -0.17 -3.17
CA VAL A 41 -7.09 -0.59 -2.02
C VAL A 41 -8.00 -1.03 -0.85
N GLY A 42 -7.66 -2.17 -0.25
CA GLY A 42 -8.38 -2.80 0.86
C GLY A 42 -9.78 -3.34 0.56
N ALA A 43 -10.27 -3.27 -0.69
CA ALA A 43 -11.54 -3.91 -1.08
C ALA A 43 -11.55 -5.44 -0.88
N SER A 44 -10.37 -6.06 -0.84
CA SER A 44 -10.18 -7.51 -0.61
C SER A 44 -9.77 -7.84 0.82
N ALA A 45 -9.81 -6.87 1.76
CA ALA A 45 -9.36 -7.03 3.14
C ALA A 45 -10.00 -8.24 3.85
N LYS A 46 -11.31 -8.41 3.73
CA LYS A 46 -12.04 -9.53 4.35
C LYS A 46 -11.56 -10.89 3.83
N ASP A 47 -11.33 -10.98 2.52
CA ASP A 47 -10.86 -12.19 1.84
C ASP A 47 -9.37 -12.47 2.16
N LEU A 48 -8.56 -11.43 2.41
CA LEU A 48 -7.19 -11.55 2.91
C LEU A 48 -7.16 -11.99 4.37
N LEU A 49 -8.03 -11.46 5.24
CA LEU A 49 -8.01 -11.74 6.67
C LEU A 49 -8.58 -13.11 7.04
N ARG A 50 -9.65 -13.56 6.37
CA ARG A 50 -10.38 -14.80 6.72
C ARG A 50 -9.88 -16.03 5.98
N GLY A 51 -10.09 -17.22 6.53
CA GLY A 51 -9.69 -18.49 5.92
C GLY A 51 -10.79 -19.30 5.27
N ASP A 52 -12.02 -18.77 5.22
CA ASP A 52 -13.21 -19.47 4.75
C ASP A 52 -13.26 -19.61 3.21
N LYS A 53 -12.85 -18.56 2.49
CA LYS A 53 -12.82 -18.54 1.02
C LYS A 53 -11.44 -18.86 0.45
N TYR A 54 -10.40 -18.23 0.97
CA TYR A 54 -9.01 -18.45 0.55
C TYR A 54 -8.20 -18.92 1.75
N THR A 55 -7.74 -20.16 1.70
CA THR A 55 -6.94 -20.77 2.77
C THR A 55 -5.48 -20.38 2.68
N THR A 56 -5.03 -19.83 1.54
CA THR A 56 -3.62 -19.57 1.22
C THR A 56 -3.43 -18.13 0.75
N ILE A 57 -2.30 -17.51 1.08
CA ILE A 57 -1.82 -16.28 0.43
C ILE A 57 -0.60 -16.61 -0.43
N GLU A 58 -0.63 -16.21 -1.70
CA GLU A 58 0.53 -16.20 -2.58
C GLU A 58 1.16 -14.80 -2.53
N LEU A 59 2.32 -14.66 -1.89
CA LEU A 59 3.08 -13.41 -1.86
C LEU A 59 4.08 -13.43 -3.03
N GLU A 60 3.71 -12.78 -4.13
CA GLU A 60 4.55 -12.64 -5.32
C GLU A 60 5.35 -11.34 -5.23
N ILE A 61 6.68 -11.44 -5.26
CA ILE A 61 7.59 -10.31 -5.16
C ILE A 61 8.44 -10.23 -6.42
N ASP A 62 8.13 -9.27 -7.28
CA ASP A 62 8.97 -8.94 -8.41
C ASP A 62 9.94 -7.83 -8.03
N TYR A 63 11.22 -7.97 -8.37
CA TYR A 63 12.24 -6.98 -8.02
C TYR A 63 13.15 -6.63 -9.19
N THR A 64 13.62 -5.39 -9.27
CA THR A 64 14.62 -4.99 -10.27
C THR A 64 16.05 -5.33 -9.82
N PRO A 65 17.05 -5.41 -10.72
CA PRO A 65 18.40 -5.84 -10.36
C PRO A 65 18.98 -5.03 -9.21
N LYS A 66 19.60 -5.70 -8.23
CA LYS A 66 20.15 -5.14 -6.98
C LYS A 66 19.12 -4.64 -5.96
N HIS A 67 17.83 -4.69 -6.26
CA HIS A 67 16.74 -4.26 -5.38
C HIS A 67 15.97 -5.43 -4.74
N LYS A 68 16.51 -6.64 -4.76
CA LYS A 68 15.94 -7.76 -3.99
C LYS A 68 15.84 -7.37 -2.51
N LEU A 69 14.67 -7.61 -1.90
CA LEU A 69 14.47 -7.33 -0.48
C LEU A 69 15.40 -8.20 0.38
N PRO A 70 15.89 -7.69 1.52
CA PRO A 70 16.54 -8.54 2.53
C PRO A 70 15.61 -9.69 2.93
N GLN A 71 16.18 -10.86 3.21
CA GLN A 71 15.36 -12.03 3.56
C GLN A 71 14.56 -11.78 4.85
N GLU A 72 15.15 -11.06 5.80
CA GLU A 72 14.52 -10.67 7.06
C GLU A 72 13.27 -9.79 6.83
N THR A 73 13.25 -8.95 5.79
CA THR A 73 12.07 -8.17 5.40
C THR A 73 10.96 -9.05 4.86
N VAL A 74 11.31 -10.05 4.04
CA VAL A 74 10.34 -11.02 3.50
C VAL A 74 9.75 -11.86 4.63
N ASP A 75 10.59 -12.36 5.54
CA ASP A 75 10.17 -13.16 6.69
C ASP A 75 9.27 -12.35 7.63
N ALA A 76 9.59 -11.07 7.85
CA ALA A 76 8.76 -10.16 8.65
C ALA A 76 7.39 -9.90 8.00
N ALA A 77 7.31 -9.80 6.67
CA ALA A 77 6.04 -9.66 5.96
C ALA A 77 5.19 -10.93 6.07
N VAL A 78 5.81 -12.12 5.96
CA VAL A 78 5.14 -13.39 6.22
C VAL A 78 4.63 -13.45 7.65
N ALA A 79 5.47 -13.13 8.64
CA ALA A 79 5.07 -13.12 10.04
C ALA A 79 3.94 -12.12 10.32
N PHE A 80 3.94 -10.95 9.67
CA PHE A 80 2.86 -9.97 9.77
C PHE A 80 1.53 -10.53 9.24
N LEU A 81 1.54 -11.14 8.06
CA LEU A 81 0.36 -11.79 7.48
C LEU A 81 -0.12 -12.96 8.34
N GLU A 82 0.79 -13.80 8.83
CA GLU A 82 0.47 -14.90 9.73
C GLU A 82 -0.10 -14.42 11.06
N LYS A 83 0.38 -13.28 11.59
CA LYS A 83 -0.14 -12.71 12.84
C LYS A 83 -1.61 -12.33 12.72
N TYR A 84 -2.03 -11.72 11.60
CA TYR A 84 -3.37 -11.13 11.48
C TYR A 84 -4.34 -11.91 10.58
N CYS A 85 -3.87 -12.81 9.73
CA CYS A 85 -4.72 -13.55 8.78
C CYS A 85 -4.92 -15.01 9.20
N HIS A 86 -6.12 -15.53 8.98
CA HIS A 86 -6.46 -16.94 9.11
C HIS A 86 -6.20 -17.67 7.79
N LYS A 87 -4.99 -18.18 7.58
CA LYS A 87 -4.61 -18.94 6.37
C LYS A 87 -4.11 -20.33 6.70
N SER A 88 -5.02 -21.32 6.73
CA SER A 88 -4.67 -22.71 7.07
C SER A 88 -3.74 -23.38 6.06
N GLY A 89 -3.73 -22.90 4.81
CA GLY A 89 -2.80 -23.32 3.76
C GLY A 89 -1.47 -22.55 3.76
N GLY A 90 -1.29 -21.59 4.67
CA GLY A 90 -0.05 -20.83 4.83
C GLY A 90 0.12 -19.65 3.88
N ILE A 91 1.29 -19.02 3.97
CA ILE A 91 1.75 -17.93 3.10
C ILE A 91 2.90 -18.47 2.25
N HIS A 92 2.79 -18.43 0.92
CA HIS A 92 3.81 -18.95 0.00
C HIS A 92 4.44 -17.78 -0.74
N VAL A 93 5.76 -17.69 -0.68
CA VAL A 93 6.51 -16.58 -1.30
C VAL A 93 7.13 -17.02 -2.61
N THR A 94 6.92 -16.24 -3.67
CA THR A 94 7.68 -16.34 -4.93
C THR A 94 8.43 -15.04 -5.15
N GLN A 95 9.70 -15.13 -5.54
CA GLN A 95 10.50 -13.94 -5.88
C GLN A 95 11.07 -14.08 -7.28
N LYS A 96 11.01 -13.01 -8.07
CA LYS A 96 11.49 -13.01 -9.46
C LYS A 96 12.16 -11.67 -9.80
N GLU A 97 13.30 -11.75 -10.47
CA GLU A 97 13.96 -10.57 -11.01
C GLU A 97 13.28 -10.15 -12.33
N ILE A 98 12.98 -8.86 -12.48
CA ILE A 98 12.45 -8.23 -13.69
C ILE A 98 13.39 -7.11 -14.17
N PRO A 99 13.31 -6.64 -15.43
CA PRO A 99 14.13 -5.53 -15.92
C PRO A 99 14.01 -4.24 -15.08
N LEU A 100 14.98 -3.33 -15.20
CA LEU A 100 14.91 -1.99 -14.62
C LEU A 100 13.68 -1.23 -15.14
N GLN A 101 13.05 -0.42 -14.28
CA GLN A 101 11.83 0.31 -14.63
C GLN A 101 12.06 1.82 -14.83
N GLY A 102 13.20 2.36 -14.39
CA GLY A 102 13.57 3.75 -14.59
C GLY A 102 12.98 4.73 -13.56
N ASN A 103 13.20 6.02 -13.77
CA ASN A 103 13.44 6.92 -12.63
C ASN A 103 12.19 7.47 -11.92
N GLN A 104 11.06 7.67 -12.61
CA GLN A 104 9.85 8.24 -12.01
C GLN A 104 8.60 7.52 -12.53
N LEU A 105 7.88 6.87 -11.62
CA LEU A 105 6.73 6.04 -11.90
C LEU A 105 5.42 6.71 -11.45
N THR A 106 4.38 6.55 -12.28
CA THR A 106 2.98 6.84 -11.96
C THR A 106 2.21 5.55 -11.69
N ILE A 107 0.95 5.65 -11.24
CA ILE A 107 0.06 4.48 -11.09
C ILE A 107 -0.12 3.74 -12.43
N ASP A 108 -0.25 4.46 -13.53
CA ASP A 108 -0.39 3.85 -14.85
C ASP A 108 0.85 3.04 -15.24
N ASN A 109 2.04 3.51 -14.84
CA ASN A 109 3.26 2.74 -14.99
C ASN A 109 3.23 1.48 -14.11
N LEU A 110 2.85 1.60 -12.83
CA LEU A 110 2.75 0.44 -11.91
C LEU A 110 1.77 -0.61 -12.44
N ASN A 111 0.58 -0.20 -12.88
CA ASN A 111 -0.42 -1.09 -13.50
C ASN A 111 0.13 -1.78 -14.76
N SER A 112 0.87 -1.04 -15.61
CA SER A 112 1.46 -1.59 -16.82
C SER A 112 2.56 -2.63 -16.50
N ILE A 113 3.38 -2.36 -15.49
CA ILE A 113 4.44 -3.27 -15.03
C ILE A 113 3.81 -4.53 -14.44
N GLU A 114 2.88 -4.39 -13.52
CA GLU A 114 2.16 -5.52 -12.92
C GLU A 114 1.49 -6.39 -13.98
N SER A 115 0.80 -5.79 -14.96
CA SER A 115 0.14 -6.54 -16.05
C SER A 115 1.12 -7.37 -16.90
N LEU A 116 2.39 -6.96 -16.97
CA LEU A 116 3.42 -7.67 -17.72
C LEU A 116 4.05 -8.81 -16.91
N TYR A 117 4.20 -8.65 -15.60
CA TYR A 117 5.04 -9.54 -14.80
C TYR A 117 4.31 -10.38 -13.76
N ARG A 118 3.16 -9.92 -13.24
CA ARG A 118 2.36 -10.64 -12.24
C ARG A 118 1.84 -11.95 -12.80
N THR A 119 2.13 -13.04 -12.08
CA THR A 119 1.74 -14.41 -12.46
C THR A 119 0.79 -15.06 -11.46
N LYS A 120 0.64 -14.51 -10.26
CA LYS A 120 -0.24 -15.01 -9.20
C LYS A 120 -1.47 -14.12 -9.06
N TYR A 121 -2.63 -14.75 -9.06
CA TYR A 121 -3.94 -14.10 -8.93
C TYR A 121 -4.83 -14.88 -7.96
N ALA A 122 -5.95 -14.30 -7.58
CA ALA A 122 -6.93 -15.01 -6.77
C ALA A 122 -7.51 -16.23 -7.53
N ASP A 123 -7.46 -17.40 -6.89
CA ASP A 123 -8.03 -18.66 -7.37
C ASP A 123 -8.93 -19.23 -6.28
N ASN A 124 -10.23 -19.31 -6.59
CA ASN A 124 -11.24 -19.93 -5.74
C ASN A 124 -11.93 -21.10 -6.46
N SER A 125 -11.25 -21.73 -7.42
CA SER A 125 -11.73 -22.95 -8.08
C SER A 125 -11.87 -24.12 -7.10
N GLU A 126 -12.32 -25.28 -7.58
CA GLU A 126 -12.46 -26.47 -6.73
C GLU A 126 -11.11 -26.93 -6.16
N ASN A 127 -10.03 -26.78 -6.92
CA ASN A 127 -8.68 -27.21 -6.55
C ASN A 127 -7.75 -26.05 -6.13
N GLY A 128 -8.25 -24.81 -6.17
CA GLY A 128 -7.49 -23.61 -5.82
C GLY A 128 -8.24 -22.77 -4.79
N LYS A 129 -7.56 -22.43 -3.69
CA LYS A 129 -8.08 -21.61 -2.58
C LYS A 129 -7.05 -20.57 -2.15
N SER A 130 -6.48 -19.85 -3.11
CA SER A 130 -5.43 -18.86 -2.90
C SER A 130 -5.87 -17.45 -3.27
N ILE A 131 -5.41 -16.47 -2.50
CA ILE A 131 -5.45 -15.05 -2.88
C ILE A 131 -4.01 -14.55 -3.01
N ALA A 132 -3.74 -13.71 -4.01
CA ALA A 132 -2.38 -13.21 -4.23
C ALA A 132 -2.20 -11.79 -3.65
N ILE A 133 -1.01 -11.52 -3.14
CA ILE A 133 -0.49 -10.16 -2.91
C ILE A 133 0.70 -9.99 -3.84
N TYR A 134 0.66 -8.97 -4.69
CA TYR A 134 1.74 -8.59 -5.58
C TYR A 134 2.57 -7.45 -4.98
N VAL A 135 3.88 -7.62 -4.95
CA VAL A 135 4.85 -6.64 -4.46
C VAL A 135 5.83 -6.34 -5.59
N LEU A 136 5.81 -5.11 -6.11
CA LEU A 136 6.85 -4.62 -6.99
C LEU A 136 7.93 -3.90 -6.19
N VAL A 137 9.19 -4.31 -6.33
CA VAL A 137 10.35 -3.68 -5.68
C VAL A 137 11.25 -3.10 -6.76
N THR A 138 11.35 -1.77 -6.83
CA THR A 138 11.92 -1.09 -8.00
C THR A 138 13.04 -0.11 -7.66
N ASP A 139 13.93 0.06 -8.64
CA ASP A 139 14.96 1.11 -8.71
C ASP A 139 14.35 2.50 -8.93
N GLY A 140 13.12 2.56 -9.43
CA GLY A 140 12.41 3.79 -9.70
C GLY A 140 11.99 4.54 -8.44
N THR A 141 11.61 5.81 -8.64
CA THR A 141 10.96 6.64 -7.62
C THR A 141 9.51 6.88 -7.98
N TYR A 142 8.70 7.31 -7.02
CA TYR A 142 7.35 7.73 -7.31
C TYR A 142 7.29 9.19 -7.78
N SER A 143 6.28 9.51 -8.58
CA SER A 143 6.00 10.89 -9.03
C SER A 143 5.86 11.91 -7.89
N GLN A 144 5.41 11.48 -6.71
CA GLN A 144 5.45 12.30 -5.50
C GLN A 144 6.76 12.07 -4.76
N ASN A 145 7.43 13.15 -4.39
CA ASN A 145 8.68 13.10 -3.65
C ASN A 145 8.50 12.37 -2.31
N ASP A 146 9.59 11.76 -1.85
CA ASP A 146 9.73 11.14 -0.52
C ASP A 146 8.88 9.91 -0.24
N VAL A 147 8.05 9.45 -1.18
CA VAL A 147 7.32 8.18 -1.07
C VAL A 147 8.27 6.99 -1.20
N LEU A 148 8.20 6.08 -0.22
CA LEU A 148 8.99 4.84 -0.17
C LEU A 148 8.15 3.59 -0.48
N GLY A 149 6.83 3.66 -0.25
CA GLY A 149 5.87 2.60 -0.52
C GLY A 149 4.55 3.15 -1.04
N LEU A 150 3.78 2.32 -1.74
CA LEU A 150 2.43 2.64 -2.20
C LEU A 150 1.59 1.38 -2.41
N ALA A 151 0.48 1.26 -1.69
CA ALA A 151 -0.63 0.41 -2.07
C ALA A 151 -1.47 1.09 -3.17
N TYR A 152 -1.62 0.46 -4.34
CA TYR A 152 -2.31 1.07 -5.48
C TYR A 152 -3.51 0.27 -6.01
N LEU A 153 -3.61 -1.03 -5.68
CA LEU A 153 -4.79 -1.87 -5.91
C LEU A 153 -5.11 -2.70 -4.66
N ASN A 154 -6.24 -3.40 -4.66
CA ASN A 154 -6.69 -4.22 -3.53
C ASN A 154 -5.73 -5.35 -3.14
N SER A 155 -4.78 -5.71 -3.98
CA SER A 155 -3.80 -6.77 -3.75
C SER A 155 -2.40 -6.40 -4.28
N SER A 156 -2.10 -5.12 -4.47
CA SER A 156 -0.85 -4.69 -5.11
C SER A 156 -0.18 -3.54 -4.37
N VAL A 157 1.11 -3.70 -4.10
CA VAL A 157 1.97 -2.71 -3.46
C VAL A 157 3.24 -2.50 -4.28
N ALA A 158 3.77 -1.28 -4.26
CA ALA A 158 5.07 -0.93 -4.81
C ALA A 158 6.00 -0.44 -3.69
N ILE A 159 7.26 -0.85 -3.74
CA ILE A 159 8.35 -0.46 -2.85
C ILE A 159 9.44 0.19 -3.69
N PHE A 160 9.70 1.47 -3.44
CA PHE A 160 10.69 2.28 -4.17
C PHE A 160 12.07 2.12 -3.52
N ASP A 161 12.63 0.90 -3.62
CA ASP A 161 13.86 0.50 -2.93
C ASP A 161 15.11 1.25 -3.42
N GLY A 162 15.10 1.82 -4.64
CA GLY A 162 16.11 2.79 -5.06
C GLY A 162 16.21 3.96 -4.08
N LYS A 163 15.06 4.55 -3.70
CA LYS A 163 15.00 5.64 -2.72
C LYS A 163 15.35 5.18 -1.31
N ILE A 164 14.94 3.97 -0.90
CA ILE A 164 15.31 3.40 0.40
C ILE A 164 16.83 3.22 0.49
N SER A 165 17.43 2.62 -0.54
CA SER A 165 18.87 2.35 -0.61
C SER A 165 19.70 3.65 -0.57
N ASP A 166 19.26 4.71 -1.25
CA ASP A 166 19.92 6.02 -1.21
C ASP A 166 19.91 6.67 0.20
N ASN A 167 18.92 6.31 1.01
CA ASN A 167 18.66 6.94 2.30
C ASN A 167 18.96 6.05 3.52
N THR A 168 19.55 4.88 3.30
CA THR A 168 19.95 3.92 4.36
C THR A 168 21.45 3.63 4.30
N GLY A 169 21.99 2.94 5.31
CA GLY A 169 23.42 2.57 5.38
C GLY A 169 24.17 3.21 6.55
N LEU A 170 25.50 3.27 6.46
CA LEU A 170 26.36 3.63 7.59
C LEU A 170 26.04 5.05 8.12
N GLY A 171 25.71 5.14 9.41
CA GLY A 171 25.31 6.39 10.06
C GLY A 171 23.86 6.82 9.77
N LYS A 172 23.07 5.99 9.08
CA LYS A 172 21.63 6.15 8.82
C LYS A 172 20.85 4.97 9.37
N ALA A 173 19.53 4.99 9.18
CA ALA A 173 18.69 3.83 9.47
C ALA A 173 19.09 2.63 8.60
N ASP A 174 18.88 1.43 9.12
CA ASP A 174 19.16 0.17 8.44
C ASP A 174 18.13 -0.11 7.31
N ARG A 175 18.61 -0.62 6.16
CA ARG A 175 17.76 -0.88 4.98
C ARG A 175 16.68 -1.89 5.30
N THR A 176 17.01 -2.97 6.02
CA THR A 176 16.05 -4.01 6.39
C THR A 176 14.95 -3.42 7.26
N THR A 177 15.29 -2.60 8.24
CA THR A 177 14.31 -1.97 9.14
C THR A 177 13.35 -1.04 8.39
N VAL A 178 13.89 -0.19 7.49
CA VAL A 178 13.07 0.71 6.67
C VAL A 178 12.18 -0.07 5.71
N ALA A 179 12.73 -1.01 4.95
CA ALA A 179 11.98 -1.81 3.99
C ALA A 179 10.88 -2.63 4.66
N THR A 180 11.14 -3.18 5.84
CA THR A 180 10.15 -3.92 6.64
C THR A 180 9.01 -3.02 7.11
N THR A 181 9.33 -1.82 7.61
CA THR A 181 8.32 -0.86 8.06
C THR A 181 7.42 -0.43 6.90
N VAL A 182 8.01 -0.07 5.76
CA VAL A 182 7.27 0.35 4.56
C VAL A 182 6.40 -0.80 4.04
N LEU A 183 6.97 -2.00 3.84
CA LEU A 183 6.22 -3.13 3.30
C LEU A 183 5.04 -3.54 4.19
N ASN A 184 5.25 -3.62 5.50
CA ASN A 184 4.16 -3.98 6.43
C ASN A 184 3.09 -2.89 6.51
N HIS A 185 3.47 -1.60 6.37
CA HIS A 185 2.51 -0.50 6.26
C HIS A 185 1.61 -0.66 5.03
N GLU A 186 2.19 -0.89 3.85
CA GLU A 186 1.41 -1.06 2.62
C GLU A 186 0.53 -2.32 2.67
N ILE A 187 1.04 -3.42 3.23
CA ILE A 187 0.23 -4.62 3.48
C ILE A 187 -0.93 -4.29 4.43
N GLY A 188 -0.70 -3.45 5.44
CA GLY A 188 -1.75 -2.95 6.33
C GLY A 188 -2.90 -2.28 5.57
N HIS A 189 -2.60 -1.47 4.55
CA HIS A 189 -3.63 -0.91 3.66
C HIS A 189 -4.37 -1.99 2.86
N LEU A 190 -3.68 -3.03 2.37
CA LEU A 190 -4.35 -4.17 1.71
C LEU A 190 -5.28 -4.92 2.67
N LEU A 191 -4.93 -5.02 3.95
CA LEU A 191 -5.79 -5.54 5.02
C LEU A 191 -6.92 -4.57 5.43
N GLY A 192 -7.06 -3.46 4.70
CA GLY A 192 -8.15 -2.50 4.82
C GLY A 192 -7.99 -1.50 5.96
N LEU A 193 -6.82 -1.45 6.59
CA LEU A 193 -6.59 -0.60 7.76
C LEU A 193 -6.80 0.88 7.47
N VAL A 194 -7.30 1.53 8.52
CA VAL A 194 -7.64 2.94 8.58
C VAL A 194 -8.62 3.36 7.48
N ASN A 195 -9.85 2.88 7.61
CA ASN A 195 -10.96 3.30 6.76
C ASN A 195 -10.73 3.08 5.25
N SER A 196 -9.97 2.02 4.90
CA SER A 196 -9.60 1.67 3.51
C SER A 196 -10.25 0.37 3.04
N GLY A 197 -11.39 -0.02 3.62
CA GLY A 197 -12.07 -1.29 3.31
C GLY A 197 -12.46 -2.06 4.57
N THR A 198 -11.75 -1.83 5.67
CA THR A 198 -12.16 -2.23 7.01
C THR A 198 -12.80 -1.04 7.73
N GLN A 199 -14.00 -1.24 8.29
CA GLN A 199 -14.67 -0.22 9.10
C GLN A 199 -13.92 -0.02 10.43
N MET A 200 -13.63 1.23 10.77
CA MET A 200 -13.01 1.56 12.05
C MET A 200 -13.95 1.28 13.22
N GLN A 201 -13.44 0.66 14.29
CA GLN A 201 -14.18 0.42 15.53
C GLN A 201 -14.18 1.64 16.45
N THR A 202 -13.13 2.45 16.36
CA THR A 202 -13.00 3.76 17.02
C THR A 202 -12.36 4.71 16.02
N ASN A 203 -12.73 6.00 16.02
CA ASN A 203 -12.10 6.93 15.10
C ASN A 203 -10.62 7.14 15.48
N HIS A 204 -9.72 6.69 14.62
CA HIS A 204 -8.27 6.87 14.75
C HIS A 204 -7.62 7.34 13.45
N GLN A 205 -8.42 7.78 12.48
CA GLN A 205 -7.91 8.30 11.21
C GLN A 205 -7.31 9.70 11.40
N ASP A 206 -6.11 9.91 10.89
CA ASP A 206 -5.54 11.23 10.63
C ASP A 206 -6.13 11.78 9.33
N GLU A 207 -7.22 12.55 9.45
CA GLU A 207 -7.91 13.12 8.28
C GLU A 207 -7.00 14.01 7.44
N SER A 208 -5.99 14.66 8.04
CA SER A 208 -5.07 15.53 7.33
C SER A 208 -4.13 14.74 6.42
N HIS A 209 -3.71 13.55 6.87
CA HIS A 209 -2.80 12.68 6.14
C HIS A 209 -3.50 11.54 5.39
N GLY A 210 -4.83 11.52 5.30
CA GLY A 210 -5.54 10.57 4.44
C GLY A 210 -5.95 9.32 5.21
N LYS A 211 -5.56 8.13 4.74
CA LYS A 211 -5.97 6.84 5.31
C LYS A 211 -4.91 6.30 6.27
N HIS A 212 -4.42 7.14 7.16
CA HIS A 212 -3.36 6.81 8.12
C HIS A 212 -3.84 6.98 9.54
N CYS A 213 -3.24 6.24 10.47
CA CYS A 213 -3.57 6.32 11.89
C CYS A 213 -3.06 7.65 12.46
N ASN A 214 -3.78 8.20 13.45
CA ASN A 214 -3.41 9.42 14.15
C ASN A 214 -2.41 9.21 15.29
N ASN A 215 -2.06 7.95 15.59
CA ASN A 215 -1.08 7.57 16.58
C ASN A 215 0.32 7.46 15.94
N ASN A 216 1.26 8.31 16.37
CA ASN A 216 2.61 8.36 15.81
C ASN A 216 3.51 7.17 16.17
N GLN A 217 3.07 6.28 17.06
CA GLN A 217 3.73 5.01 17.37
C GLN A 217 3.12 3.82 16.62
N CYS A 218 2.02 4.03 15.89
CA CYS A 218 1.40 2.99 15.09
C CYS A 218 2.13 2.83 13.76
N LEU A 219 2.31 1.59 13.31
CA LEU A 219 2.83 1.27 11.98
C LEU A 219 2.07 2.01 10.89
N MET A 220 0.74 2.16 11.03
CA MET A 220 -0.11 2.87 10.07
C MET A 220 -0.02 4.40 10.15
N TYR A 221 0.92 4.96 10.91
CA TYR A 221 1.19 6.40 10.90
C TYR A 221 1.76 6.84 9.55
N TYR A 222 1.36 8.03 9.06
CA TYR A 222 1.62 8.45 7.67
C TYR A 222 3.11 8.53 7.29
N THR A 223 3.99 8.74 8.26
CA THR A 223 5.43 8.86 7.99
C THR A 223 6.05 7.54 7.59
N SER A 224 5.46 6.40 7.97
CA SER A 224 6.01 5.05 7.77
C SER A 224 6.25 4.67 6.31
N GLN A 225 5.51 5.28 5.39
CA GLN A 225 5.67 5.10 3.94
C GLN A 225 6.51 6.21 3.26
N THR A 226 7.14 7.10 4.04
CA THR A 226 7.91 8.23 3.52
C THR A 226 9.34 8.27 4.08
N THR A 227 10.23 9.08 3.49
CA THR A 227 11.58 9.30 4.02
C THR A 227 11.59 9.84 5.46
N SER A 228 10.48 10.41 5.94
CA SER A 228 10.34 10.86 7.34
C SER A 228 10.47 9.72 8.35
N VAL A 229 10.19 8.47 7.96
CA VAL A 229 10.36 7.28 8.83
C VAL A 229 11.80 7.15 9.34
N LEU A 230 12.78 7.61 8.56
CA LEU A 230 14.20 7.55 8.92
C LEU A 230 14.51 8.33 10.19
N GLY A 231 13.87 9.49 10.38
CA GLY A 231 14.04 10.31 11.57
C GLY A 231 13.49 9.63 12.82
N ILE A 232 12.38 8.90 12.69
CA ILE A 232 11.77 8.13 13.79
C ILE A 232 12.71 6.99 14.20
N LEU A 233 13.18 6.21 13.23
CA LEU A 233 14.06 5.06 13.46
C LEU A 233 15.42 5.49 14.07
N LEU A 234 16.01 6.57 13.57
CA LEU A 234 17.24 7.14 14.13
C LEU A 234 17.05 7.71 15.54
N GLY A 235 15.86 8.20 15.85
CA GLY A 235 15.47 8.68 17.18
C GLY A 235 15.15 7.58 18.18
N GLY A 236 15.26 6.30 17.79
CA GLY A 236 14.94 5.13 18.62
C GLY A 236 13.44 4.79 18.68
N GLY A 237 12.62 5.42 17.84
CA GLY A 237 11.23 5.00 17.66
C GLY A 237 11.14 3.74 16.81
N ASP A 238 10.11 2.92 17.05
CA ASP A 238 9.89 1.65 16.36
C ASP A 238 8.42 1.53 15.91
N PRO A 239 8.06 2.11 14.75
CA PRO A 239 6.71 2.00 14.20
C PRO A 239 6.50 0.63 13.53
N SER A 240 7.07 -0.47 14.03
CA SER A 240 6.93 -1.80 13.42
C SER A 240 5.59 -2.49 13.74
N SER A 241 4.80 -1.96 14.68
CA SER A 241 3.60 -2.62 15.21
C SER A 241 2.31 -1.82 15.03
N LEU A 242 1.20 -2.53 14.82
CA LEU A 242 -0.14 -1.92 14.84
C LEU A 242 -0.51 -1.56 16.27
N ASP A 243 -1.16 -0.41 16.44
CA ASP A 243 -1.76 -0.07 17.74
C ASP A 243 -3.07 -0.82 17.99
N ALA A 244 -3.59 -0.69 19.21
CA ALA A 244 -4.79 -1.43 19.64
C ALA A 244 -6.02 -1.12 18.78
N ASN A 245 -6.14 0.08 18.21
CA ASN A 245 -7.27 0.46 17.37
C ASN A 245 -7.18 -0.19 15.99
N CYS A 246 -6.00 -0.16 15.36
CA CYS A 246 -5.78 -0.85 14.09
C CYS A 246 -5.95 -2.37 14.25
N GLU A 247 -5.47 -2.97 15.35
CA GLU A 247 -5.72 -4.38 15.61
C GLU A 247 -7.22 -4.69 15.83
N ALA A 248 -7.96 -3.80 16.50
CA ALA A 248 -9.40 -3.97 16.71
C ALA A 248 -10.18 -3.94 15.37
N ASP A 249 -9.76 -3.10 14.44
CA ASP A 249 -10.31 -3.05 13.08
C ASP A 249 -10.13 -4.39 12.36
N LEU A 250 -8.91 -4.95 12.36
CA LEU A 250 -8.64 -6.24 11.72
C LEU A 250 -9.49 -7.37 12.34
N ARG A 251 -9.55 -7.44 13.67
CA ARG A 251 -10.38 -8.42 14.39
C ARG A 251 -11.85 -8.30 14.00
N ALA A 252 -12.38 -7.08 13.93
CA ALA A 252 -13.77 -6.84 13.54
C ALA A 252 -14.07 -7.26 12.09
N ASN A 253 -13.07 -7.22 11.20
CA ASN A 253 -13.22 -7.71 9.81
C ASN A 253 -12.98 -9.22 9.65
N GLY A 254 -12.65 -9.92 10.73
CA GLY A 254 -12.41 -11.37 10.76
C GLY A 254 -10.94 -11.78 10.60
N GLY A 255 -10.01 -10.89 10.93
CA GLY A 255 -8.63 -11.25 11.25
C GLY A 255 -8.50 -11.85 12.66
N LYS A 256 -7.29 -12.31 12.98
CA LYS A 256 -6.92 -12.89 14.29
C LYS A 256 -6.95 -11.89 15.43
#